data_AF-A0A434AZT0-F1
#
_entry.id   AF-A0A434AZT0-F1
#
_cell.length_a   1.000
_cell.length_b   1.000
_cell.length_c   1.000
_cell.angle_alpha   90.00
_cell.angle_beta   90.00
_cell.angle_gamma   90.00
#
_symmetry.space_group_name_H-M   'P 1'
#
loop_
_entity.id
_entity.type
_entity.pdbx_description
1 polymer ?
#
loop_
_entity_poly.entity_id
_entity_poly.type
_entity_poly.pdbx_seq_one_letter_code
_entity_poly.pdbx_strand_id
1 'polypeptide(L)'
;MLTSVEQMKQLVTEAIDLGQNGKIRDSKIALRKIYQILKKDPFILWEDIMVSQLGKSIIMMIHWDLLEEEEENIGLALLSYLYISKGIKREENLNSEVDLCELFRLRKDRIILLKSCDDSFVDSLISFYFADKKATNLDTYNEQRKAVLSRLPYLQLSDIYLIEQDYPNLRNDEFLLELANYIESDHQDFSNENLKEAFLLHKVLYQQIYANLKDGKLIY
;
A
#
# COMPACT_ATOMS: atom_id res chain seq x y z
N MET A 1 -8.54 0.30 32.39
CA MET A 1 -9.00 -0.14 31.05
C MET A 1 -8.08 0.50 30.03
N LEU A 2 -7.62 -0.24 29.02
CA LEU A 2 -6.85 0.34 27.90
C LEU A 2 -7.77 1.19 27.03
N THR A 3 -7.28 2.31 26.48
CA THR A 3 -8.02 3.07 25.45
C THR A 3 -8.11 2.26 24.16
N SER A 4 -9.00 2.66 23.25
CA SER A 4 -9.13 2.04 21.93
C SER A 4 -7.80 2.05 21.16
N VAL A 5 -7.02 3.12 21.29
CA VAL A 5 -5.69 3.27 20.67
C VAL A 5 -4.70 2.25 21.21
N GLU A 6 -4.57 2.09 22.53
CA GLU A 6 -3.65 1.09 23.09
C GLU A 6 -4.08 -0.34 22.78
N GLN A 7 -5.39 -0.62 22.77
CA GLN A 7 -5.92 -1.92 22.35
C GLN A 7 -5.52 -2.22 20.90
N MET A 8 -5.66 -1.24 20.01
CA MET A 8 -5.30 -1.40 18.60
C MET A 8 -3.80 -1.66 18.42
N LYS A 9 -2.94 -0.92 19.13
CA LYS A 9 -1.48 -1.13 19.12
C LYS A 9 -1.08 -2.53 19.56
N GLN A 10 -1.70 -3.02 20.65
CA GLN A 10 -1.45 -4.35 21.17
C GLN A 10 -1.86 -5.41 20.15
N LEU A 11 -3.03 -5.26 19.52
CA LEU A 11 -3.51 -6.19 18.50
C LEU A 11 -2.61 -6.21 17.26
N VAL A 12 -2.15 -5.04 16.79
CA VAL A 12 -1.23 -4.94 15.64
C VAL A 12 0.08 -5.67 15.95
N THR A 13 0.66 -5.42 17.13
CA THR A 13 1.90 -6.09 17.57
C THR A 13 1.69 -7.60 17.66
N GLU A 14 0.63 -8.02 18.34
CA GLU A 14 0.28 -9.44 18.51
C GLU A 14 0.07 -10.14 17.16
N ALA A 15 -0.69 -9.54 16.23
CA ALA A 15 -0.95 -10.11 14.92
C ALA A 15 0.34 -10.35 14.14
N ILE A 16 1.23 -9.35 14.09
CA ILE A 16 2.51 -9.42 13.38
C ILE A 16 3.43 -10.46 14.02
N ASP A 17 3.60 -10.42 15.34
CA ASP A 17 4.48 -11.35 16.06
C ASP A 17 4.02 -12.80 15.90
N LEU A 18 2.71 -13.07 16.06
CA LEU A 18 2.16 -14.40 15.86
C LEU A 18 2.34 -14.88 14.42
N GLY A 19 2.16 -13.98 13.45
CA GLY A 19 2.31 -14.28 12.03
C GLY A 19 3.74 -14.67 11.66
N GLN A 20 4.71 -13.88 12.11
CA GLN A 20 6.14 -14.13 11.86
C GLN A 20 6.63 -15.40 12.55
N ASN A 21 6.03 -15.78 13.68
CA ASN A 21 6.35 -17.02 14.39
C ASN A 21 5.54 -18.24 13.91
N GLY A 22 4.85 -18.15 12.77
CA GLY A 22 4.12 -19.27 12.17
C GLY A 22 2.81 -19.64 12.90
N LYS A 23 2.37 -18.85 13.89
CA LYS A 23 1.10 -19.04 14.62
C LYS A 23 -0.07 -18.42 13.85
N ILE A 24 -0.24 -18.85 12.59
CA ILE A 24 -1.17 -18.25 11.62
C ILE A 24 -2.60 -18.22 12.14
N ARG A 25 -3.07 -19.29 12.79
CA ARG A 25 -4.43 -19.36 13.34
C ARG A 25 -4.70 -18.27 14.37
N ASP A 26 -3.77 -18.06 15.30
CA ASP A 26 -3.92 -17.07 16.37
C ASP A 26 -3.77 -15.65 15.81
N SER A 27 -2.83 -15.47 14.88
CA SER A 27 -2.68 -14.21 14.15
C SER A 27 -3.96 -13.82 13.41
N LYS A 28 -4.63 -14.76 12.71
CA LYS A 28 -5.93 -14.52 12.07
C LYS A 28 -7.01 -14.07 13.07
N ILE A 29 -6.97 -14.53 14.32
CA ILE A 29 -7.91 -14.08 15.36
C ILE A 29 -7.64 -12.62 15.72
N ALA A 30 -6.38 -12.24 15.91
CA ALA A 30 -6.00 -10.84 16.17
C ALA A 30 -6.35 -9.94 14.98
N LEU A 31 -6.04 -10.36 13.76
CA LEU A 31 -6.37 -9.64 12.52
C LEU A 31 -7.88 -9.39 12.36
N ARG A 32 -8.75 -10.36 12.69
CA ARG A 32 -10.21 -10.14 12.66
C ARG A 32 -10.67 -9.07 13.65
N LYS A 33 -10.02 -8.98 14.82
CA LYS A 33 -10.32 -7.92 15.79
C LYS A 33 -9.86 -6.55 15.29
N ILE A 34 -8.66 -6.48 14.69
CA ILE A 34 -8.17 -5.26 14.01
C ILE A 34 -9.19 -4.82 12.97
N TYR A 35 -9.64 -5.72 12.11
CA TYR A 35 -10.64 -5.44 11.07
C TYR A 35 -11.95 -4.88 11.66
N GLN A 36 -12.49 -5.51 12.71
CA GLN A 36 -13.71 -5.03 13.39
C GLN A 36 -13.57 -3.63 14.00
N ILE A 37 -12.36 -3.27 14.45
CA ILE A 37 -12.06 -1.92 14.96
C ILE A 37 -11.99 -0.93 13.80
N LEU A 38 -11.32 -1.29 12.70
CA LEU A 38 -11.21 -0.44 11.50
C LEU A 38 -12.57 -0.09 10.90
N LYS A 39 -13.52 -1.03 10.86
CA LYS A 39 -14.90 -0.75 10.38
C LYS A 39 -15.61 0.33 11.20
N LYS A 40 -15.20 0.57 12.44
CA LYS A 40 -15.78 1.59 13.33
C LYS A 40 -14.99 2.89 13.29
N ASP A 41 -13.66 2.79 13.23
CA ASP A 41 -12.76 3.93 13.22
C ASP A 41 -11.51 3.63 12.36
N PRO A 42 -11.54 3.95 11.06
CA PRO A 42 -10.37 3.82 10.20
C PRO A 42 -9.26 4.83 10.50
N PHE A 43 -9.48 5.80 11.38
CA PHE A 43 -8.47 6.80 11.72
C PHE A 43 -7.82 6.57 13.09
N ILE A 44 -8.14 5.43 13.75
CA ILE A 44 -7.74 5.14 15.13
C ILE A 44 -6.24 5.24 15.41
N LEU A 45 -5.38 4.92 14.43
CA LEU A 45 -3.92 5.05 14.53
C LEU A 45 -3.32 6.07 13.55
N TRP A 46 -4.15 6.94 12.96
CA TRP A 46 -3.74 7.77 11.82
C TRP A 46 -2.53 8.67 12.10
N GLU A 47 -2.43 9.24 13.30
CA GLU A 47 -1.28 10.07 13.73
C GLU A 47 -0.26 9.31 14.58
N ASP A 48 -0.47 7.99 14.77
CA ASP A 48 0.40 7.15 15.58
C ASP A 48 1.58 6.58 14.78
N ILE A 49 2.67 6.23 15.47
CA ILE A 49 3.85 5.65 14.82
C ILE A 49 3.54 4.25 14.26
N MET A 50 2.57 3.56 14.82
CA MET A 50 2.13 2.24 14.37
C MET A 50 1.23 2.28 13.13
N VAL A 51 0.94 3.44 12.52
CA VAL A 51 0.08 3.54 11.33
C VAL A 51 0.56 2.62 10.21
N SER A 52 1.87 2.55 9.95
CA SER A 52 2.40 1.69 8.90
C SER A 52 2.31 0.20 9.22
N GLN A 53 2.47 -0.18 10.49
CA GLN A 53 2.32 -1.57 10.97
C GLN A 53 0.86 -2.02 10.89
N LEU A 54 -0.08 -1.10 11.05
CA LEU A 54 -1.48 -1.36 10.75
C LEU A 54 -1.69 -1.63 9.25
N GLY A 55 -1.07 -0.87 8.36
CA GLY A 55 -1.03 -1.18 6.92
C GLY A 55 -0.47 -2.59 6.65
N LYS A 56 0.67 -2.94 7.26
CA LYS A 56 1.25 -4.28 7.15
C LYS A 56 0.32 -5.39 7.67
N SER A 57 -0.40 -5.14 8.75
CA SER A 57 -1.39 -6.08 9.27
C SER A 57 -2.50 -6.34 8.23
N ILE A 58 -2.91 -5.31 7.48
CA ILE A 58 -3.88 -5.47 6.38
C ILE A 58 -3.30 -6.28 5.22
N ILE A 59 -2.02 -6.08 4.86
CA ILE A 59 -1.35 -6.94 3.87
C ILE A 59 -1.45 -8.42 4.29
N MET A 60 -1.24 -8.71 5.58
CA MET A 60 -1.40 -10.07 6.11
C MET A 60 -2.85 -10.58 6.06
N MET A 61 -3.85 -9.70 6.21
CA MET A 61 -5.26 -10.06 6.04
C MET A 61 -5.55 -10.52 4.61
N ILE A 62 -5.07 -9.75 3.63
CA ILE A 62 -5.27 -10.03 2.20
C ILE A 62 -4.53 -11.31 1.83
N HIS A 63 -3.24 -11.44 2.18
CA HIS A 63 -2.44 -12.62 1.82
C HIS A 63 -2.92 -13.94 2.43
N TRP A 64 -3.69 -13.89 3.51
CA TRP A 64 -4.22 -15.09 4.13
C TRP A 64 -5.71 -15.26 3.91
N ASP A 65 -6.28 -14.55 2.94
CA ASP A 65 -7.69 -14.64 2.54
C ASP A 65 -8.61 -14.55 3.75
N LEU A 66 -8.42 -13.50 4.56
CA LEU A 66 -9.20 -13.33 5.78
C LEU A 66 -10.66 -12.98 5.48
N LEU A 67 -10.89 -12.26 4.37
CA LEU A 67 -12.19 -11.86 3.87
C LEU A 67 -12.49 -12.60 2.56
N GLU A 68 -13.76 -12.98 2.38
CA GLU A 68 -14.24 -13.66 1.17
C GLU A 68 -14.69 -12.66 0.10
N GLU A 69 -15.15 -11.47 0.50
CA GLU A 69 -15.68 -10.45 -0.41
C GLU A 69 -14.54 -9.72 -1.15
N GLU A 70 -14.55 -9.81 -2.48
CA GLU A 70 -13.53 -9.22 -3.34
C GLU A 70 -13.49 -7.68 -3.22
N GLU A 71 -14.65 -7.04 -3.17
CA GLU A 71 -14.76 -5.58 -3.03
C GLU A 71 -14.16 -5.10 -1.70
N GLU A 72 -14.34 -5.84 -0.61
CA GLU A 72 -13.73 -5.52 0.69
C GLU A 72 -12.21 -5.72 0.64
N ASN A 73 -11.72 -6.77 -0.02
CA ASN A 73 -10.28 -6.99 -0.22
C ASN A 73 -9.62 -5.87 -1.04
N ILE A 74 -10.30 -5.36 -2.08
CA ILE A 74 -9.87 -4.19 -2.85
C ILE A 74 -9.75 -2.97 -1.93
N GLY A 75 -10.78 -2.71 -1.12
CA GLY A 75 -10.76 -1.62 -0.16
C GLY A 75 -9.65 -1.72 0.87
N LEU A 76 -9.39 -2.93 1.37
CA LEU A 76 -8.28 -3.21 2.28
C LEU A 76 -6.92 -2.92 1.63
N ALA A 77 -6.72 -3.28 0.36
CA ALA A 77 -5.48 -2.96 -0.35
C ALA A 77 -5.28 -1.43 -0.44
N LEU A 78 -6.32 -0.69 -0.78
CA LEU A 78 -6.29 0.78 -0.83
C LEU A 78 -6.05 1.40 0.56
N LEU A 79 -6.66 0.85 1.60
CA LEU A 79 -6.48 1.30 2.98
C LEU A 79 -5.05 1.05 3.49
N SER A 80 -4.49 -0.12 3.17
CA SER A 80 -3.10 -0.46 3.47
C SER A 80 -2.14 0.52 2.79
N TYR A 81 -2.38 0.83 1.52
CA TYR A 81 -1.59 1.79 0.77
C TYR A 81 -1.57 3.17 1.44
N LEU A 82 -2.71 3.66 1.94
CA LEU A 82 -2.80 4.91 2.68
C LEU A 82 -1.95 4.89 3.95
N TYR A 83 -2.09 3.86 4.77
CA TYR A 83 -1.38 3.74 6.05
C TYR A 83 0.13 3.65 5.88
N ILE A 84 0.59 2.86 4.91
CA ILE A 84 2.02 2.75 4.60
C ILE A 84 2.54 4.08 4.07
N SER A 85 1.83 4.72 3.14
CA SER A 85 2.23 6.02 2.59
C SER A 85 2.23 7.15 3.63
N LYS A 86 1.30 7.13 4.60
CA LYS A 86 1.30 8.03 5.75
C LYS A 86 2.52 7.79 6.65
N GLY A 87 2.90 6.52 6.86
CA GLY A 87 4.14 6.12 7.54
C GLY A 87 5.39 6.66 6.85
N ILE A 88 5.52 6.45 5.52
CA ILE A 88 6.64 6.98 4.72
C ILE A 88 6.74 8.49 4.88
N LYS A 89 5.62 9.20 4.66
CA LYS A 89 5.58 10.66 4.79
C LYS A 89 5.97 11.12 6.20
N ARG A 90 5.55 10.41 7.24
CA ARG A 90 5.93 10.75 8.62
C ARG A 90 7.45 10.65 8.78
N GLU A 91 8.02 9.54 8.36
CA GLU A 91 9.45 9.24 8.51
C GLU A 91 10.32 10.22 7.71
N GLU A 92 9.95 10.52 6.46
CA GLU A 92 10.66 11.49 5.60
C GLU A 92 10.64 12.92 6.16
N ASN A 93 9.67 13.26 7.02
CA ASN A 93 9.56 14.58 7.63
C ASN A 93 10.28 14.68 8.99
N LEU A 94 10.95 13.63 9.45
CA LEU A 94 11.79 13.68 10.65
C LEU A 94 13.12 14.36 10.32
N ASN A 95 13.25 15.65 10.63
CA ASN A 95 14.39 16.49 10.22
C ASN A 95 15.79 15.91 10.49
N SER A 96 16.02 15.27 11.64
CA SER A 96 17.36 14.86 12.10
C SER A 96 17.47 13.39 12.57
N GLU A 97 16.40 12.62 12.43
CA GLU A 97 16.27 11.25 12.95
C GLU A 97 15.66 10.29 11.93
N VAL A 98 15.83 10.55 10.62
CA VAL A 98 15.33 9.64 9.59
C VAL A 98 15.95 8.26 9.80
N ASP A 99 15.12 7.29 10.18
CA ASP A 99 15.50 5.89 10.25
C ASP A 99 15.42 5.30 8.84
N LEU A 100 16.59 5.18 8.24
CA LEU A 100 16.73 4.56 6.93
C LEU A 100 16.21 3.10 6.98
N CYS A 101 16.55 2.31 7.99
CA CYS A 101 16.05 0.92 8.04
C CYS A 101 14.51 0.86 8.04
N GLU A 102 13.85 1.81 8.69
CA GLU A 102 12.40 1.94 8.65
C GLU A 102 11.89 2.39 7.27
N LEU A 103 12.49 3.41 6.63
CA LEU A 103 12.10 3.82 5.27
C LEU A 103 12.24 2.69 4.25
N PHE A 104 13.31 1.91 4.34
CA PHE A 104 13.49 0.70 3.53
C PHE A 104 12.30 -0.24 3.70
N ARG A 105 11.98 -0.59 4.95
CA ARG A 105 10.87 -1.50 5.28
C ARG A 105 9.55 -0.97 4.75
N LEU A 106 9.26 0.31 4.96
CA LEU A 106 8.01 0.95 4.54
C LEU A 106 7.84 0.95 3.02
N ARG A 107 8.88 1.34 2.27
CA ARG A 107 8.86 1.33 0.80
C ARG A 107 8.74 -0.09 0.27
N LYS A 108 9.45 -1.05 0.87
CA LYS A 108 9.32 -2.47 0.52
C LYS A 108 7.90 -3.00 0.76
N ASP A 109 7.28 -2.68 1.89
CA ASP A 109 5.89 -3.08 2.18
C ASP A 109 4.91 -2.47 1.14
N ARG A 110 5.14 -1.21 0.71
CA ARG A 110 4.33 -0.57 -0.35
C ARG A 110 4.52 -1.24 -1.71
N ILE A 111 5.75 -1.60 -2.07
CA ILE A 111 6.07 -2.34 -3.29
C ILE A 111 5.37 -3.70 -3.29
N ILE A 112 5.45 -4.46 -2.18
CA ILE A 112 4.79 -5.78 -2.05
C ILE A 112 3.29 -5.64 -2.27
N LEU A 113 2.66 -4.65 -1.65
CA LEU A 113 1.24 -4.36 -1.82
C LEU A 113 0.89 -4.03 -3.28
N LEU A 114 1.63 -3.12 -3.90
CA LEU A 114 1.41 -2.73 -5.31
C LEU A 114 1.62 -3.90 -6.27
N LYS A 115 2.53 -4.83 -5.96
CA LYS A 115 2.82 -5.99 -6.81
C LYS A 115 1.82 -7.13 -6.64
N SER A 116 1.28 -7.28 -5.44
CA SER A 116 0.38 -8.38 -5.07
C SER A 116 -1.10 -8.06 -5.26
N CYS A 117 -1.45 -6.77 -5.28
CA CYS A 117 -2.82 -6.27 -5.35
C CYS A 117 -2.96 -5.22 -6.45
N ASP A 118 -2.25 -5.38 -7.58
CA ASP A 118 -2.24 -4.42 -8.69
C ASP A 118 -3.65 -4.08 -9.20
N ASP A 119 -4.50 -5.08 -9.35
CA ASP A 119 -5.89 -4.94 -9.78
C ASP A 119 -6.74 -4.09 -8.84
N SER A 120 -6.43 -4.06 -7.54
CA SER A 120 -7.16 -3.26 -6.56
C SER A 120 -7.01 -1.75 -6.79
N PHE A 121 -5.99 -1.32 -7.55
CA PHE A 121 -5.75 0.10 -7.81
C PHE A 121 -6.40 0.59 -9.12
N VAL A 122 -6.87 -0.31 -9.99
CA VAL A 122 -7.34 0.02 -11.35
C VAL A 122 -8.41 1.11 -11.34
N ASP A 123 -9.48 0.92 -10.59
CA ASP A 123 -10.60 1.88 -10.59
C ASP A 123 -10.21 3.23 -10.01
N SER A 124 -9.33 3.24 -9.00
CA SER A 124 -8.76 4.48 -8.45
C SER A 124 -7.95 5.21 -9.52
N LEU A 125 -7.09 4.51 -10.27
CA LEU A 125 -6.29 5.11 -11.33
C LEU A 125 -7.18 5.61 -12.50
N ILE A 126 -8.16 4.83 -12.93
CA ILE A 126 -9.10 5.21 -13.98
C ILE A 126 -9.84 6.49 -13.60
N SER A 127 -10.25 6.61 -12.32
CA SER A 127 -11.04 7.74 -11.85
C SER A 127 -10.41 9.12 -12.10
N PHE A 128 -9.07 9.20 -12.11
CA PHE A 128 -8.37 10.46 -12.37
C PHE A 128 -7.63 10.50 -13.72
N TYR A 129 -7.13 9.39 -14.26
CA TYR A 129 -6.55 9.38 -15.61
C TYR A 129 -7.61 9.60 -16.70
N PHE A 130 -8.83 9.15 -16.48
CA PHE A 130 -9.95 9.21 -17.42
C PHE A 130 -11.17 9.93 -16.85
N ALA A 131 -10.94 10.91 -15.95
CA ALA A 131 -12.01 11.69 -15.31
C ALA A 131 -13.00 12.29 -16.32
N ASP A 132 -12.49 12.83 -17.43
CA ASP A 132 -13.26 13.45 -18.52
C ASP A 132 -13.72 12.47 -19.62
N LYS A 133 -13.27 11.21 -19.54
CA LYS A 133 -13.48 10.19 -20.58
C LYS A 133 -13.88 8.86 -19.97
N LYS A 134 -14.90 8.86 -19.10
CA LYS A 134 -15.36 7.62 -18.45
C LYS A 134 -15.80 6.58 -19.48
N ALA A 135 -15.39 5.34 -19.28
CA ALA A 135 -15.83 4.23 -20.11
C ALA A 135 -17.36 4.10 -20.07
N THR A 136 -17.98 3.94 -21.24
CA THR A 136 -19.44 3.74 -21.38
C THR A 136 -19.81 2.29 -21.72
N ASN A 137 -18.80 1.46 -21.99
CA ASN A 137 -18.94 0.04 -22.31
C ASN A 137 -17.69 -0.73 -21.84
N LEU A 138 -17.78 -2.06 -21.90
CA LEU A 138 -16.75 -2.97 -21.41
C LEU A 138 -15.43 -2.88 -22.21
N ASP A 139 -15.51 -2.68 -23.53
CA ASP A 139 -14.31 -2.61 -24.38
C ASP A 139 -13.46 -1.38 -24.03
N THR A 140 -14.10 -0.22 -23.91
CA THR A 140 -13.43 1.01 -23.48
C THR A 140 -12.90 0.90 -22.05
N TYR A 141 -13.62 0.22 -21.15
CA TYR A 141 -13.11 -0.02 -19.79
C TYR A 141 -11.85 -0.89 -19.82
N ASN A 142 -11.83 -1.95 -20.62
CA ASN A 142 -10.67 -2.84 -20.75
C ASN A 142 -9.45 -2.11 -21.32
N GLU A 143 -9.65 -1.21 -22.28
CA GLU A 143 -8.58 -0.33 -22.79
C GLU A 143 -8.03 0.60 -21.71
N GLN A 144 -8.91 1.23 -20.93
CA GLN A 144 -8.52 2.10 -19.81
C GLN A 144 -7.79 1.32 -18.72
N ARG A 145 -8.29 0.13 -18.36
CA ARG A 145 -7.65 -0.79 -17.41
C ARG A 145 -6.24 -1.14 -17.86
N LYS A 146 -6.06 -1.55 -19.12
CA LYS A 146 -4.74 -1.85 -19.67
C LYS A 146 -3.80 -0.65 -19.60
N ALA A 147 -4.30 0.54 -19.94
CA ALA A 147 -3.52 1.77 -19.89
C ALA A 147 -3.05 2.10 -18.46
N VAL A 148 -3.92 2.04 -17.45
CA VAL A 148 -3.53 2.34 -16.06
C VAL A 148 -2.66 1.25 -15.44
N LEU A 149 -2.90 -0.02 -15.76
CA LEU A 149 -2.06 -1.13 -15.28
C LEU A 149 -0.61 -0.97 -15.73
N SER A 150 -0.39 -0.47 -16.96
CA SER A 150 0.97 -0.16 -17.44
C SER A 150 1.70 0.95 -16.65
N ARG A 151 1.01 1.69 -15.77
CA ARG A 151 1.58 2.76 -14.95
C ARG A 151 1.91 2.33 -13.52
N LEU A 152 1.28 1.25 -13.03
CA LEU A 152 1.59 0.70 -11.70
C LEU A 152 3.06 0.31 -11.52
N PRO A 153 3.75 -0.29 -12.50
CA PRO A 153 5.18 -0.57 -12.39
C PRO A 153 6.03 0.68 -12.14
N TYR A 154 5.59 1.87 -12.60
CA TYR A 154 6.32 3.10 -12.35
C TYR A 154 6.26 3.54 -10.89
N LEU A 155 5.14 3.29 -10.20
CA LEU A 155 5.03 3.51 -8.76
C LEU A 155 6.04 2.62 -8.01
N GLN A 156 6.09 1.33 -8.36
CA GLN A 156 7.03 0.37 -7.78
C GLN A 156 8.49 0.79 -8.03
N LEU A 157 8.84 1.16 -9.27
CA LEU A 157 10.17 1.65 -9.62
C LEU A 157 10.54 2.93 -8.89
N SER A 158 9.59 3.83 -8.62
CA SER A 158 9.90 5.07 -7.89
C SER A 158 10.29 4.80 -6.43
N ASP A 159 9.68 3.79 -5.79
CA ASP A 159 10.09 3.33 -4.47
C ASP A 159 11.44 2.62 -4.51
N ILE A 160 11.69 1.76 -5.52
CA ILE A 160 12.99 1.11 -5.73
C ILE A 160 14.08 2.16 -5.92
N TYR A 161 13.85 3.16 -6.77
CA TYR A 161 14.78 4.26 -7.01
C TYR A 161 15.16 4.98 -5.70
N LEU A 162 14.17 5.30 -4.85
CA LEU A 162 14.43 5.94 -3.55
C LEU A 162 15.18 5.00 -2.60
N ILE A 163 14.87 3.70 -2.62
CA ILE A 163 15.64 2.69 -1.88
C ILE A 163 17.10 2.68 -2.36
N GLU A 164 17.38 2.73 -3.65
CA GLU A 164 18.76 2.71 -4.16
C GLU A 164 19.57 3.94 -3.73
N GLN A 165 18.94 5.11 -3.63
CA GLN A 165 19.63 6.32 -3.15
C GLN A 165 20.04 6.20 -1.68
N ASP A 166 19.21 5.52 -0.88
CA ASP A 166 19.33 5.49 0.59
C ASP A 166 20.03 4.21 1.11
N TYR A 167 19.96 3.09 0.38
CA TYR A 167 20.51 1.78 0.76
C TYR A 167 21.49 1.23 -0.28
N PRO A 168 22.80 1.23 0.00
CA PRO A 168 23.82 0.78 -0.95
C PRO A 168 23.80 -0.74 -1.22
N ASN A 169 22.90 -1.50 -0.58
CA ASN A 169 22.84 -2.96 -0.64
C ASN A 169 21.51 -3.49 -1.20
N LEU A 170 20.81 -2.75 -2.08
CA LEU A 170 19.60 -3.25 -2.76
C LEU A 170 19.81 -4.66 -3.36
N ARG A 171 20.98 -4.91 -3.94
CA ARG A 171 21.40 -6.21 -4.51
C ARG A 171 21.30 -7.41 -3.56
N ASN A 172 21.20 -7.17 -2.25
CA ASN A 172 21.05 -8.23 -1.25
C ASN A 172 19.58 -8.63 -1.05
N ASP A 173 18.64 -7.87 -1.60
CA ASP A 173 17.21 -8.17 -1.58
C ASP A 173 16.78 -8.75 -2.94
N GLU A 174 16.80 -10.07 -3.04
CA GLU A 174 16.50 -10.82 -4.27
C GLU A 174 15.14 -10.42 -4.86
N PHE A 175 14.12 -10.26 -4.02
CA PHE A 175 12.79 -9.84 -4.46
C PHE A 175 12.82 -8.46 -5.15
N LEU A 176 13.47 -7.47 -4.55
CA LEU A 176 13.52 -6.14 -5.15
C LEU A 176 14.36 -6.11 -6.42
N LEU A 177 15.46 -6.87 -6.46
CA LEU A 177 16.33 -6.97 -7.64
C LEU A 177 15.61 -7.66 -8.81
N GLU A 178 14.94 -8.77 -8.57
CA GLU A 178 14.13 -9.46 -9.59
C GLU A 178 13.00 -8.58 -10.10
N LEU A 179 12.31 -7.88 -9.20
CA LEU A 179 11.24 -6.97 -9.58
C LEU A 179 11.76 -5.79 -10.42
N ALA A 180 12.88 -5.18 -10.03
CA ALA A 180 13.51 -4.10 -10.80
C ALA A 180 13.85 -4.58 -12.22
N ASN A 181 14.56 -5.72 -12.33
CA ASN A 181 14.93 -6.31 -13.61
C ASN A 181 13.71 -6.65 -14.47
N TYR A 182 12.66 -7.21 -13.86
CA TYR A 182 11.42 -7.53 -14.56
C TYR A 182 10.79 -6.26 -15.15
N ILE A 183 10.62 -5.21 -14.35
CA ILE A 183 10.01 -3.97 -14.82
C ILE A 183 10.89 -3.29 -15.88
N GLU A 184 12.20 -3.21 -15.68
CA GLU A 184 13.13 -2.60 -16.67
C GLU A 184 13.14 -3.36 -17.99
N SER A 185 12.98 -4.69 -17.96
CA SER A 185 12.91 -5.50 -19.18
C SER A 185 11.64 -5.22 -20.00
N ASP A 186 10.50 -5.02 -19.34
CA ASP A 186 9.21 -4.70 -19.95
C ASP A 186 9.06 -3.20 -20.27
N HIS A 187 9.86 -2.33 -19.62
CA HIS A 187 9.83 -0.87 -19.73
C HIS A 187 11.23 -0.29 -19.96
N GLN A 188 11.84 -0.65 -21.10
CA GLN A 188 13.22 -0.28 -21.48
C GLN A 188 13.51 1.23 -21.49
N ASP A 189 12.48 2.08 -21.47
CA ASP A 189 12.58 3.54 -21.55
C ASP A 189 12.11 4.25 -20.26
N PHE A 190 12.32 3.66 -19.07
CA PHE A 190 12.02 4.39 -17.82
C PHE A 190 12.88 5.65 -17.71
N SER A 191 12.26 6.78 -18.02
CA SER A 191 12.93 8.08 -18.09
C SER A 191 12.76 8.87 -16.79
N ASN A 192 13.53 9.96 -16.65
CA ASN A 192 13.31 10.94 -15.59
C ASN A 192 11.90 11.55 -15.63
N GLU A 193 11.22 11.56 -16.78
CA GLU A 193 9.83 12.00 -16.87
C GLU A 193 8.87 10.97 -16.27
N ASN A 194 9.10 9.68 -16.51
CA ASN A 194 8.33 8.59 -15.89
C ASN A 194 8.53 8.56 -14.37
N LEU A 195 9.74 8.83 -13.88
CA LEU A 195 10.00 8.96 -12.45
C LEU A 195 9.24 10.13 -11.82
N LYS A 196 9.20 11.29 -12.49
CA LYS A 196 8.39 12.43 -12.05
C LYS A 196 6.89 12.12 -12.07
N GLU A 197 6.42 11.44 -13.12
CA GLU A 197 5.04 10.94 -13.20
C GLU A 197 4.72 10.03 -12.02
N ALA A 198 5.58 9.06 -11.72
CA ALA A 198 5.39 8.12 -10.62
C ALA A 198 5.28 8.81 -9.25
N PHE A 199 6.16 9.77 -8.95
CA PHE A 199 6.07 10.54 -7.71
C PHE A 199 4.79 11.37 -7.61
N LEU A 200 4.33 11.95 -8.72
CA LEU A 200 3.05 12.64 -8.76
C LEU A 200 1.89 11.65 -8.57
N LEU A 201 1.98 10.49 -9.21
CA LEU A 201 0.96 9.46 -9.16
C LEU A 201 0.77 8.93 -7.73
N HIS A 202 1.85 8.71 -6.97
CA HIS A 202 1.75 8.36 -5.55
C HIS A 202 0.94 9.38 -4.75
N LYS A 203 1.17 10.68 -5.01
CA LYS A 203 0.48 11.80 -4.33
C LYS A 203 -0.99 11.85 -4.69
N VAL A 204 -1.32 11.76 -5.99
CA VAL A 204 -2.71 11.80 -6.48
C VAL A 204 -3.48 10.59 -5.98
N LEU A 205 -2.89 9.39 -6.07
CA LEU A 205 -3.50 8.16 -5.58
C LEU A 205 -3.77 8.22 -4.09
N TYR A 206 -2.80 8.69 -3.29
CA TYR A 206 -2.99 8.90 -1.85
C TYR A 206 -4.14 9.87 -1.56
N GLN A 207 -4.19 11.02 -2.24
CA GLN A 207 -5.24 12.02 -2.03
C GLN A 207 -6.62 11.49 -2.40
N GLN A 208 -6.73 10.77 -3.52
CA GLN A 208 -7.99 10.19 -3.99
C GLN A 208 -8.53 9.14 -3.02
N ILE A 209 -7.68 8.20 -2.59
CA ILE A 209 -8.10 7.15 -1.65
C ILE A 209 -8.45 7.77 -0.28
N TYR A 210 -7.66 8.73 0.19
CA TYR A 210 -7.93 9.42 1.46
C TYR A 210 -9.26 10.17 1.44
N ALA A 211 -9.59 10.84 0.33
CA ALA A 211 -10.88 11.50 0.14
C ALA A 211 -12.03 10.48 0.18
N ASN A 212 -11.89 9.35 -0.53
CA ASN A 212 -12.89 8.29 -0.52
C ASN A 212 -13.10 7.69 0.89
N LEU A 213 -12.02 7.48 1.65
CA LEU A 213 -12.09 7.00 3.03
C LEU A 213 -12.81 8.01 3.94
N LYS A 214 -12.44 9.28 3.85
CA LYS A 214 -13.05 10.36 4.64
C LYS A 214 -14.54 10.53 4.35
N ASP A 215 -14.93 10.37 3.09
CA ASP A 215 -16.32 10.48 2.64
C ASP A 215 -17.15 9.21 2.91
N GLY A 216 -16.54 8.15 3.46
CA GLY A 216 -17.22 6.86 3.68
C GLY A 216 -17.55 6.10 2.39
N LYS A 217 -16.86 6.42 1.29
CA LYS A 217 -17.04 5.79 -0.04
C LYS A 217 -16.12 4.59 -0.25
N LEU A 218 -15.09 4.43 0.58
CA LEU A 218 -14.22 3.27 0.54
C LEU A 218 -14.90 2.10 1.25
N ILE A 219 -15.24 1.05 0.49
CA ILE A 219 -15.80 -0.20 1.01
C ILE A 219 -14.62 -1.13 1.29
N TYR A 220 -14.43 -1.50 2.55
CA TYR A 220 -13.39 -2.41 3.05
C TYR A 220 -13.93 -3.13 4.26
#